data_AF-A0A7X8QIL8-F1
#
_entry.id   AF-A0A7X8QIL8-F1
#
_cell.length_a   1.000
_cell.length_b   1.000
_cell.length_c   1.000
_cell.angle_alpha   90.00
_cell.angle_beta   90.00
_cell.angle_gamma   90.00
#
_symmetry.space_group_name_H-M   'P 1'
#
loop_
_entity.id
_entity.type
_entity.pdbx_description
1 polymer ?
#
loop_
_entity_poly.entity_id
_entity_poly.type
_entity_poly.pdbx_seq_one_letter_code
_entity_poly.pdbx_strand_id
1 'polypeptide(L)'
;MSDKNNNSITFSPEFANLKIEVARLKNELSMLILERDELQYVVVPNLEMEFILIFGSLDYKLYEVYCQSLRLKRKVDMVEDRVNRQESVDLVFIDASLDEEFKTYREELERRLNFLNDAIKRSKCQLLTDDEVIILKKLYPEIVKSLHPDLNSNLTPVQTELFQNVIEAFENGDIESIQMIHDATVTAKKEACRQDTLALLTHDKERLESQIKKIKGDIEAVQSRFPFNEKDILLDKAKIDARKKELHHLIGEYQTIISTYEQRLTEMVGDMERSAY
;
A
#
# COMPACT_ATOMS: atom_id res chain seq x y z
N MET A 1 -32.23 -55.62 -38.59
CA MET A 1 -33.02 -55.50 -37.34
C MET A 1 -32.01 -55.55 -36.21
N SER A 2 -31.56 -54.39 -35.74
CA SER A 2 -32.02 -53.75 -34.49
C SER A 2 -31.50 -54.55 -33.27
N ASP A 3 -30.67 -54.00 -32.38
CA ASP A 3 -30.84 -52.70 -31.75
C ASP A 3 -29.55 -51.96 -31.34
N LYS A 4 -29.76 -50.66 -31.23
CA LYS A 4 -28.81 -49.59 -30.98
C LYS A 4 -28.32 -49.57 -29.54
N ASN A 5 -27.00 -49.50 -29.44
CA ASN A 5 -26.24 -48.56 -28.61
C ASN A 5 -27.07 -47.37 -28.09
N ASN A 6 -27.25 -47.25 -26.77
CA ASN A 6 -27.56 -46.00 -26.07
C ASN A 6 -27.32 -46.19 -24.56
N ASN A 7 -26.04 -46.27 -24.16
CA ASN A 7 -25.66 -45.97 -22.78
C ASN A 7 -25.73 -44.45 -22.60
N SER A 8 -26.93 -43.96 -22.33
CA SER A 8 -27.12 -42.63 -21.76
C SER A 8 -26.52 -42.64 -20.36
N ILE A 9 -25.28 -42.15 -20.23
CA ILE A 9 -24.64 -41.93 -18.93
C ILE A 9 -25.39 -40.76 -18.27
N THR A 10 -26.41 -41.09 -17.48
CA THR A 10 -27.11 -40.15 -16.62
C THR A 10 -26.16 -39.75 -15.49
N PHE A 11 -25.53 -38.59 -15.60
CA PHE A 11 -24.85 -37.95 -14.48
C PHE A 11 -25.85 -37.80 -13.32
N SER A 12 -25.46 -38.21 -12.10
CA SER A 12 -26.27 -38.01 -10.90
C SER A 12 -26.60 -36.51 -10.75
N PRO A 13 -27.84 -36.13 -10.38
CA PRO A 13 -28.21 -34.73 -10.10
C PRO A 13 -27.26 -34.03 -9.13
N GLU A 14 -26.71 -34.78 -8.17
CA GLU A 14 -25.74 -34.28 -7.18
C GLU A 14 -24.43 -33.83 -7.83
N PHE A 15 -23.94 -34.56 -8.84
CA PHE A 15 -22.73 -34.19 -9.57
C PHE A 15 -22.93 -32.93 -10.41
N ALA A 16 -24.09 -32.81 -11.06
CA ALA A 16 -24.44 -31.62 -11.84
C ALA A 16 -24.56 -30.38 -10.93
N ASN A 17 -25.22 -30.51 -9.78
CA ASN A 17 -25.35 -29.43 -8.80
C ASN A 17 -24.00 -29.03 -8.22
N LEU A 18 -23.13 -29.99 -7.91
CA LEU A 18 -21.80 -29.72 -7.38
C LEU A 18 -20.90 -29.00 -8.41
N LYS A 19 -21.01 -29.35 -9.69
CA LYS A 19 -20.32 -28.60 -10.76
C LYS A 19 -20.78 -27.17 -10.88
N ILE A 20 -22.09 -26.92 -10.80
CA ILE A 20 -22.65 -25.56 -10.82
C ILE A 20 -22.13 -24.76 -9.63
N GLU A 21 -22.11 -25.37 -8.44
CA GLU A 21 -21.66 -24.69 -7.22
C GLU A 21 -20.15 -24.38 -7.25
N VAL A 22 -19.31 -25.32 -7.68
CA VAL A 22 -17.87 -25.07 -7.87
C VAL A 22 -17.64 -23.97 -8.91
N ALA A 23 -18.39 -23.95 -10.02
CA ALA A 23 -18.29 -22.88 -11.01
C ALA A 23 -18.72 -21.52 -10.43
N ARG A 24 -19.77 -21.49 -9.58
CA ARG A 24 -20.21 -20.29 -8.86
C ARG A 24 -19.11 -19.77 -7.93
N LEU A 25 -18.51 -20.65 -7.12
CA LEU A 25 -17.43 -20.30 -6.21
C LEU A 25 -16.17 -19.82 -6.94
N LYS A 26 -15.81 -20.43 -8.08
CA LYS A 26 -14.70 -19.95 -8.92
C LYS A 26 -14.96 -18.56 -9.47
N ASN A 27 -16.19 -18.26 -9.89
CA ASN A 27 -16.57 -16.92 -10.32
C ASN A 27 -16.52 -15.92 -9.16
N GLU A 28 -17.09 -16.27 -8.00
CA GLU A 28 -17.04 -15.42 -6.80
C GLU A 28 -15.59 -15.10 -6.40
N LEU A 29 -14.74 -16.13 -6.31
CA LEU A 29 -13.33 -15.97 -5.95
C LEU A 29 -12.58 -15.08 -6.96
N SER A 30 -12.81 -15.24 -8.26
CA SER A 30 -12.16 -14.38 -9.27
C SER A 30 -12.54 -12.91 -9.15
N MET A 31 -13.79 -12.61 -8.76
CA MET A 31 -14.24 -11.24 -8.56
C MET A 31 -13.65 -10.65 -7.27
N LEU A 32 -13.56 -11.44 -6.21
CA LEU A 32 -12.93 -11.00 -4.94
C LEU A 32 -11.42 -10.77 -5.10
N ILE A 33 -10.73 -11.57 -5.92
CA ILE A 33 -9.33 -11.34 -6.26
C ILE A 33 -9.17 -10.02 -7.02
N LEU A 34 -10.01 -9.75 -8.03
CA LEU A 34 -10.01 -8.46 -8.71
C LEU A 34 -10.24 -7.31 -7.72
N GLU A 35 -11.23 -7.42 -6.83
CA GLU A 35 -11.54 -6.38 -5.84
C GLU A 35 -10.35 -6.12 -4.91
N ARG A 36 -9.72 -7.18 -4.39
CA ARG A 36 -8.52 -7.07 -3.56
C ARG A 36 -7.38 -6.39 -4.31
N ASP A 37 -7.10 -6.82 -5.53
CA ASP A 37 -5.98 -6.32 -6.32
C ASP A 37 -6.22 -4.87 -6.77
N GLU A 38 -7.45 -4.51 -7.16
CA GLU A 38 -7.84 -3.13 -7.42
C GLU A 38 -7.66 -2.27 -6.17
N LEU A 39 -8.10 -2.77 -5.01
CA LEU A 39 -7.97 -2.05 -3.76
C LEU A 39 -6.49 -1.82 -3.41
N GLN A 40 -5.66 -2.85 -3.53
CA GLN A 40 -4.26 -2.84 -3.10
C GLN A 40 -3.34 -2.09 -4.06
N TYR A 41 -3.50 -2.24 -5.38
CA TYR A 41 -2.55 -1.71 -6.36
C TYR A 41 -3.01 -0.43 -7.03
N VAL A 42 -4.32 -0.13 -6.99
CA VAL A 42 -4.87 1.08 -7.64
C VAL A 42 -5.42 2.04 -6.60
N VAL A 43 -6.41 1.62 -5.82
CA VAL A 43 -7.14 2.51 -4.92
C VAL A 43 -6.26 3.03 -3.79
N VAL A 44 -5.60 2.13 -3.05
CA VAL A 44 -4.73 2.50 -1.92
C VAL A 44 -3.60 3.42 -2.36
N PRO A 45 -2.77 3.09 -3.39
CA PRO A 45 -1.69 3.96 -3.82
C PRO A 45 -2.17 5.34 -4.32
N ASN A 46 -3.33 5.39 -4.97
CA ASN A 46 -3.90 6.67 -5.41
C ASN A 46 -4.40 7.51 -4.23
N LEU A 47 -5.01 6.89 -3.22
CA LEU A 47 -5.40 7.57 -1.98
C LEU A 47 -4.16 8.05 -1.21
N GLU A 48 -3.12 7.22 -1.05
CA GLU A 48 -1.87 7.62 -0.41
C GLU A 48 -1.25 8.83 -1.11
N MET A 49 -1.18 8.79 -2.45
CA MET A 49 -0.70 9.91 -3.25
C MET A 49 -1.54 11.18 -2.99
N GLU A 50 -2.87 11.08 -2.97
CA GLU A 50 -3.74 12.22 -2.72
C GLU A 50 -3.53 12.82 -1.32
N PHE A 51 -3.39 11.97 -0.29
CA PHE A 51 -3.00 12.42 1.05
C PHE A 51 -1.65 13.16 1.05
N ILE A 52 -0.63 12.59 0.40
CA ILE A 52 0.71 13.18 0.31
C ILE A 52 0.66 14.53 -0.43
N LEU A 53 -0.12 14.65 -1.50
CA LEU A 53 -0.27 15.91 -2.24
C LEU A 53 -0.96 17.00 -1.42
N ILE A 54 -1.93 16.64 -0.58
CA ILE A 54 -2.72 17.61 0.20
C ILE A 54 -2.02 18.00 1.51
N PHE A 55 -1.47 17.03 2.23
CA PHE A 55 -0.93 17.20 3.59
C PHE A 55 0.58 17.00 3.67
N GLY A 56 1.20 16.32 2.71
CA GLY A 56 2.58 15.86 2.85
C GLY A 56 3.60 16.98 3.06
N SER A 57 3.39 18.19 2.51
CA SER A 57 4.26 19.34 2.78
C SER A 57 4.18 19.81 4.24
N LEU A 58 2.98 19.75 4.85
CA LEU A 58 2.75 20.05 6.25
C LEU A 58 3.26 18.92 7.15
N ASP A 59 3.06 17.66 6.78
CA ASP A 59 3.58 16.51 7.52
C ASP A 59 5.11 16.47 7.53
N TYR A 60 5.73 16.79 6.39
CA TYR A 60 7.17 16.99 6.30
C TYR A 60 7.61 18.14 7.23
N LYS A 61 6.95 19.30 7.13
CA LYS A 61 7.32 20.47 7.94
C LYS A 61 7.15 20.21 9.44
N LEU A 62 6.08 19.53 9.84
CA LEU A 62 5.82 19.14 11.21
C LEU A 62 6.91 18.22 11.74
N TYR A 63 7.30 17.20 10.97
CA TYR A 63 8.37 16.30 11.36
C TYR A 63 9.74 17.03 11.43
N GLU A 64 10.00 17.96 10.51
CA GLU A 64 11.20 18.79 10.52
C GLU A 64 11.33 19.63 11.79
N VAL A 65 10.28 20.38 12.15
CA VAL A 65 10.29 21.20 13.39
C VAL A 65 10.31 20.33 14.65
N TYR A 66 9.68 19.16 14.62
CA TYR A 66 9.78 18.19 15.70
C TYR A 66 11.24 17.73 15.90
N CYS A 67 11.94 17.31 14.84
CA CYS A 67 13.33 16.90 14.91
C CYS A 67 14.24 18.03 15.40
N GLN A 68 14.03 19.25 14.90
CA GLN A 68 14.78 20.42 15.34
C GLN A 68 14.56 20.70 16.83
N SER A 69 13.32 20.60 17.32
CA SER A 69 13.00 20.81 18.73
C SER A 69 13.71 19.80 19.64
N LEU A 70 13.76 18.52 19.25
CA LEU A 70 14.47 17.48 19.98
C LEU A 70 15.98 17.71 19.97
N ARG A 71 16.56 18.03 18.81
CA ARG A 71 17.99 18.28 18.68
C ARG A 71 18.42 19.47 19.53
N LEU A 72 17.63 20.55 19.53
CA LEU A 72 17.90 21.74 20.35
C LEU A 72 17.76 21.46 21.84
N LYS A 73 16.72 20.74 22.25
CA LYS A 73 16.58 20.30 23.64
C LYS A 73 17.81 19.51 24.09
N ARG A 74 18.22 18.53 23.28
CA ARG A 74 19.40 17.71 23.59
C ARG A 74 20.67 18.54 23.67
N LYS A 75 20.82 19.54 22.78
CA LYS A 75 21.93 20.50 22.82
C LYS A 75 21.92 21.31 24.12
N VAL A 76 20.77 21.84 24.55
CA VAL A 76 20.62 22.55 25.83
C VAL A 76 21.08 21.66 26.97
N ASP A 77 20.56 20.43 27.06
CA ASP A 77 20.91 19.49 28.14
C ASP A 77 22.43 19.23 28.18
N MET A 78 23.08 19.04 27.03
CA MET A 78 24.53 18.81 26.92
C MET A 78 25.39 20.02 27.30
N VAL A 79 24.89 21.24 27.06
CA VAL A 79 25.57 22.47 27.49
C VAL A 79 25.39 22.64 29.00
N GLU A 80 24.18 22.48 29.52
CA GLU A 80 23.88 22.61 30.95
C GLU A 80 24.67 21.63 31.80
N ASP A 81 24.75 20.37 31.38
CA ASP A 81 25.52 19.34 32.09
C ASP A 81 27.00 19.73 32.22
N ARG A 82 27.58 20.36 31.20
CA ARG A 82 28.99 20.81 31.23
C ARG A 82 29.18 22.08 32.06
N VAL A 83 28.28 23.06 31.90
CA VAL A 83 28.30 24.29 32.70
C VAL A 83 28.19 23.97 34.19
N ASN A 84 27.27 23.08 34.57
CA ASN A 84 27.08 22.65 35.96
C ASN A 84 28.30 21.92 36.53
N ARG A 85 29.10 21.25 35.70
CA ARG A 85 30.37 20.61 36.06
C ARG A 85 31.56 21.55 36.02
N GLN A 86 31.38 22.82 35.64
CA GLN A 86 32.44 23.80 35.40
C GLN A 86 33.46 23.33 34.33
N GLU A 87 33.00 22.54 33.37
CA GLU A 87 33.79 22.08 32.23
C GLU A 87 33.74 23.09 31.07
N SER A 88 34.77 23.14 30.24
CA SER A 88 34.75 23.96 29.01
C SER A 88 33.71 23.43 28.03
N VAL A 89 32.81 24.31 27.56
CA VAL A 89 31.80 23.96 26.57
C VAL A 89 32.37 24.09 25.16
N ASP A 90 32.58 22.96 24.49
CA ASP A 90 32.90 22.91 23.07
C ASP A 90 31.64 22.65 22.25
N LEU A 91 31.08 23.72 21.67
CA LEU A 91 29.87 23.64 20.85
C LEU A 91 30.08 22.85 19.56
N VAL A 92 31.30 22.87 18.99
CA VAL A 92 31.60 22.14 17.74
C VAL A 92 31.56 20.64 18.01
N PHE A 93 32.17 20.20 19.11
CA PHE A 93 32.09 18.81 19.53
C PHE A 93 30.66 18.36 19.84
N ILE A 94 29.88 19.21 20.54
CA ILE A 94 28.47 18.92 20.85
C ILE A 94 27.66 18.77 19.56
N ASP A 95 27.81 19.69 18.60
CA ASP A 95 27.09 19.61 17.33
C ASP A 95 27.45 18.36 16.52
N ALA A 96 28.74 17.99 16.46
CA ALA A 96 29.16 16.76 15.79
C ALA A 96 28.59 15.49 16.46
N SER A 97 28.54 15.45 17.79
CA SER A 97 27.90 14.35 18.53
C SER A 97 26.40 14.27 18.25
N LEU A 98 25.71 15.41 18.21
CA LEU A 98 24.29 15.48 17.88
C LEU A 98 24.03 15.06 16.43
N ASP A 99 24.94 15.36 15.52
CA ASP A 99 24.79 14.98 14.12
C ASP A 99 24.85 13.46 13.93
N GLU A 100 25.60 12.73 14.75
CA GLU A 100 25.58 11.27 14.75
C GLU A 100 24.32 10.73 15.45
N GLU A 101 23.96 11.29 16.62
CA GLU A 101 22.76 10.88 17.39
C GLU A 101 21.47 11.05 16.56
N PHE A 102 21.39 12.12 15.76
CA PHE A 102 20.20 12.45 14.95
C PHE A 102 20.28 11.99 13.49
N LYS A 103 21.24 11.14 13.13
CA LYS A 103 21.40 10.66 11.75
C LYS A 103 20.15 9.98 11.20
N THR A 104 19.53 9.09 11.98
CA THR A 104 18.30 8.36 11.59
C THR A 104 17.12 9.31 11.32
N TYR A 105 17.03 10.41 12.05
CA TYR A 105 16.01 11.44 11.82
C TYR A 105 16.22 12.17 10.48
N ARG A 106 17.47 12.43 10.09
CA ARG A 106 17.77 13.01 8.78
C ARG A 106 17.41 12.06 7.63
N GLU A 107 17.73 10.77 7.79
CA GLU A 107 17.37 9.74 6.80
C GLU A 107 15.84 9.63 6.64
N GLU A 108 15.08 9.75 7.72
CA GLU A 108 13.61 9.77 7.67
C GLU A 108 13.06 11.04 7.02
N LEU A 109 13.66 12.22 7.25
CA LEU A 109 13.30 13.45 6.53
C LEU A 109 13.53 13.32 5.02
N GLU A 110 14.67 12.76 4.62
CA GLU A 110 14.99 12.50 3.21
C GLU A 110 13.99 11.51 2.59
N ARG A 111 13.64 10.44 3.32
CA ARG A 111 12.61 9.49 2.89
C ARG A 111 11.25 10.18 2.65
N ARG A 112 10.81 11.04 3.57
CA ARG A 112 9.56 11.80 3.44
C ARG A 112 9.59 12.76 2.24
N LEU A 113 10.74 13.39 2.00
CA LEU A 113 10.93 14.25 0.84
C LEU A 113 10.89 13.45 -0.48
N ASN A 114 11.45 12.25 -0.50
CA ASN A 114 11.36 11.35 -1.65
C ASN A 114 9.91 10.94 -1.94
N PHE A 115 9.14 10.58 -0.92
CA PHE A 115 7.70 10.30 -1.09
C PHE A 115 6.93 11.48 -1.69
N LEU A 116 7.22 12.71 -1.25
CA LEU A 116 6.64 13.91 -1.84
C LEU A 116 7.01 14.07 -3.32
N ASN A 117 8.28 13.88 -3.66
CA ASN A 117 8.75 13.97 -5.04
C ASN A 117 8.10 12.92 -5.92
N ASP A 118 7.96 11.70 -5.43
CA ASP A 118 7.35 10.60 -6.18
C ASP A 118 5.84 10.80 -6.37
N ALA A 119 5.13 11.31 -5.37
CA ALA A 119 3.74 11.71 -5.50
C ALA A 119 3.54 12.81 -6.57
N ILE A 120 4.43 13.82 -6.61
CA ILE A 120 4.39 14.89 -7.63
C ILE A 120 4.73 14.37 -9.03
N LYS A 121 5.66 13.41 -9.15
CA LYS A 121 5.95 12.77 -10.45
C LYS A 121 4.75 11.96 -10.92
N ARG A 122 4.17 11.14 -10.04
CA ARG A 122 3.02 10.29 -10.33
C ARG A 122 1.78 11.10 -10.70
N SER A 123 1.54 12.24 -10.04
CA SER A 123 0.40 13.10 -10.36
C SER A 123 0.45 13.71 -11.77
N LYS A 124 1.61 13.65 -12.45
CA LYS A 124 1.80 14.12 -13.83
C LYS A 124 1.69 12.98 -14.84
N CYS A 125 1.65 11.73 -14.40
CA CYS A 125 1.48 10.58 -15.28
C CYS A 125 0.05 10.55 -15.85
N GLN A 126 -0.08 9.95 -17.04
CA GLN A 126 -1.37 9.77 -17.67
C GLN A 126 -2.20 8.75 -16.87
N LEU A 127 -3.42 9.15 -16.52
CA LEU A 127 -4.41 8.24 -15.95
C LEU A 127 -5.07 7.44 -17.08
N LEU A 128 -5.44 6.20 -16.76
CA LEU A 128 -6.31 5.39 -17.62
C LEU A 128 -7.64 6.12 -17.84
N THR A 129 -8.15 6.03 -19.06
CA THR A 129 -9.51 6.48 -19.38
C THR A 129 -10.57 5.53 -18.79
N ASP A 130 -11.80 6.01 -18.63
CA ASP A 130 -12.88 5.18 -18.07
C ASP A 130 -13.14 3.92 -18.90
N ASP A 131 -13.04 4.02 -20.23
CA ASP A 131 -13.21 2.88 -21.16
C ASP A 131 -12.11 1.83 -20.99
N GLU A 132 -10.87 2.29 -20.82
CA GLU A 132 -9.68 1.48 -20.55
C GLU A 132 -9.81 0.72 -19.22
N VAL A 133 -10.28 1.39 -18.16
CA VAL A 133 -10.58 0.76 -16.87
C VAL A 133 -11.68 -0.29 -17.00
N ILE A 134 -12.72 -0.04 -17.79
CA ILE A 134 -13.80 -1.01 -18.03
C ILE A 134 -13.27 -2.25 -18.74
N ILE A 135 -12.39 -2.10 -19.74
CA ILE A 135 -11.75 -3.22 -20.44
C ILE A 135 -10.89 -4.03 -19.46
N LEU A 136 -10.06 -3.35 -18.68
CA LEU A 136 -9.19 -3.96 -17.68
C LEU A 136 -9.97 -4.83 -16.68
N LYS A 137 -11.06 -4.29 -16.12
CA LYS A 137 -11.93 -5.00 -15.16
C LYS A 137 -12.66 -6.19 -15.76
N LYS A 138 -12.84 -6.23 -17.09
CA LYS A 138 -13.42 -7.39 -17.79
C LYS A 138 -12.39 -8.48 -18.04
N LEU A 139 -11.19 -8.12 -18.50
CA LEU A 139 -10.16 -9.08 -18.88
C LEU A 139 -9.49 -9.72 -17.67
N TYR A 140 -9.23 -8.94 -16.61
CA TYR A 140 -8.48 -9.40 -15.44
C TYR A 140 -9.12 -10.62 -14.74
N PRO A 141 -10.43 -10.66 -14.44
CA PRO A 141 -11.07 -11.85 -13.86
C PRO A 141 -10.96 -13.10 -14.74
N GLU A 142 -10.95 -12.95 -16.06
CA GLU A 142 -10.84 -14.08 -16.98
C GLU A 142 -9.42 -14.68 -16.97
N ILE A 143 -8.41 -13.82 -16.87
CA ILE A 143 -7.01 -14.24 -16.68
C ILE A 143 -6.84 -14.89 -15.32
N VAL A 144 -7.34 -14.28 -14.23
CA VAL A 144 -7.31 -14.84 -12.87
C VAL A 144 -7.93 -16.23 -12.83
N LYS A 145 -9.10 -16.44 -13.47
CA LYS A 145 -9.72 -17.78 -13.56
C LYS A 145 -8.82 -18.84 -14.19
N SER A 146 -7.91 -18.43 -15.06
CA SER A 146 -7.07 -19.32 -15.86
C SER A 146 -5.68 -19.52 -15.27
N LEU A 147 -5.13 -18.50 -14.58
CA LEU A 147 -3.75 -18.47 -14.12
C LEU A 147 -3.57 -18.36 -12.59
N HIS A 148 -4.63 -18.16 -11.81
CA HIS A 148 -4.47 -18.00 -10.36
C HIS A 148 -4.28 -19.36 -9.66
N PRO A 149 -3.27 -19.52 -8.77
CA PRO A 149 -2.99 -20.77 -8.07
C PRO A 149 -4.15 -21.23 -7.18
N ASP A 150 -4.90 -20.28 -6.62
CA ASP A 150 -6.10 -20.60 -5.84
C ASP A 150 -7.27 -21.14 -6.69
N LEU A 151 -7.29 -20.88 -8.00
CA LEU A 151 -8.33 -21.41 -8.88
C LEU A 151 -7.88 -22.70 -9.59
N ASN A 152 -6.57 -22.86 -9.78
CA ASN A 152 -5.95 -23.96 -10.51
C ASN A 152 -4.82 -24.60 -9.71
N SER A 153 -5.07 -25.82 -9.22
CA SER A 153 -4.12 -26.59 -8.41
C SER A 153 -2.93 -27.20 -9.15
N ASN A 154 -2.91 -27.17 -10.50
CA ASN A 154 -1.86 -27.76 -11.33
C ASN A 154 -1.25 -26.73 -12.29
N LEU A 155 -0.85 -25.56 -11.80
CA LEU A 155 -0.14 -24.58 -12.62
C LEU A 155 1.32 -24.98 -12.81
N THR A 156 1.83 -24.72 -14.01
CA THR A 156 3.26 -24.81 -14.29
C THR A 156 3.99 -23.57 -13.79
N PRO A 157 5.30 -23.65 -13.49
CA PRO A 157 6.08 -22.48 -13.07
C PRO A 157 5.99 -21.30 -14.06
N VAL A 158 5.95 -21.60 -15.37
CA VAL A 158 5.78 -20.59 -16.43
C VAL A 158 4.43 -19.87 -16.35
N GLN A 159 3.37 -20.58 -16.00
CA GLN A 159 2.04 -19.98 -15.82
C GLN A 159 1.94 -19.13 -14.56
N THR A 160 2.69 -19.49 -13.51
CA THR A 160 2.82 -18.64 -12.32
C THR A 160 3.55 -17.36 -12.68
N GLU A 161 4.72 -17.44 -13.32
CA GLU A 161 5.45 -16.25 -13.79
C GLU A 161 4.59 -15.36 -14.71
N LEU A 162 3.82 -15.96 -15.60
CA LEU A 162 2.87 -15.24 -16.46
C LEU A 162 1.82 -14.48 -15.63
N PHE A 163 1.37 -15.02 -14.50
CA PHE A 163 0.45 -14.33 -13.60
C PHE A 163 1.10 -13.16 -12.86
N GLN A 164 2.37 -13.28 -12.46
CA GLN A 164 3.13 -12.16 -11.89
C GLN A 164 3.19 -10.99 -12.87
N ASN A 165 3.46 -11.26 -14.16
CA ASN A 165 3.44 -10.23 -15.20
C ASN A 165 2.07 -9.57 -15.37
N VAL A 166 0.97 -10.30 -15.11
CA VAL A 166 -0.39 -9.74 -15.12
C VAL A 166 -0.60 -8.76 -13.96
N ILE A 167 -0.07 -9.07 -12.76
CA ILE A 167 -0.14 -8.17 -11.60
C ILE A 167 0.63 -6.88 -11.89
N GLU A 168 1.85 -7.00 -12.42
CA GLU A 168 2.67 -5.83 -12.78
C GLU A 168 2.01 -4.98 -13.88
N ALA A 169 1.45 -5.61 -14.90
CA ALA A 169 0.71 -4.90 -15.94
C ALA A 169 -0.55 -4.23 -15.38
N PHE A 170 -1.24 -4.86 -14.42
CA PHE A 170 -2.41 -4.29 -13.76
C PHE A 170 -2.07 -3.07 -12.89
N GLU A 171 -0.98 -3.15 -12.13
CA GLU A 171 -0.46 -2.05 -11.32
C GLU A 171 -0.06 -0.84 -12.18
N ASN A 172 0.58 -1.09 -13.32
CA ASN A 172 1.02 -0.04 -14.25
C ASN A 172 -0.08 0.47 -15.20
N GLY A 173 -1.24 -0.19 -15.24
CA GLY A 173 -2.29 0.11 -16.20
C GLY A 173 -1.95 -0.23 -17.64
N ASP A 174 -1.07 -1.21 -17.86
CA ASP A 174 -0.67 -1.67 -19.20
C ASP A 174 -1.74 -2.62 -19.78
N ILE A 175 -2.66 -2.04 -20.55
CA ILE A 175 -3.75 -2.77 -21.18
C ILE A 175 -3.25 -3.67 -22.31
N GLU A 176 -2.23 -3.26 -23.04
CA GLU A 176 -1.70 -4.03 -24.17
C GLU A 176 -1.14 -5.36 -23.67
N SER A 177 -0.34 -5.33 -22.61
CA SER A 177 0.19 -6.53 -21.97
C SER A 177 -0.92 -7.43 -21.44
N ILE A 178 -1.95 -6.86 -20.82
CA ILE A 178 -3.09 -7.65 -20.30
C ILE A 178 -3.91 -8.30 -21.41
N GLN A 179 -4.12 -7.61 -22.53
CA GLN A 179 -4.78 -8.17 -23.71
C GLN A 179 -3.96 -9.32 -24.32
N MET A 180 -2.65 -9.15 -24.48
CA MET A 180 -1.78 -10.21 -25.00
C MET A 180 -1.81 -11.46 -24.13
N ILE A 181 -1.76 -11.29 -22.80
CA ILE A 181 -1.80 -12.42 -21.87
C ILE A 181 -3.20 -13.07 -21.88
N HIS A 182 -4.26 -12.28 -21.95
CA HIS A 182 -5.63 -12.78 -22.09
C HIS A 182 -5.78 -13.67 -23.34
N ASP A 183 -5.37 -13.18 -24.50
CA ASP A 183 -5.46 -13.94 -25.76
C ASP A 183 -4.67 -15.26 -25.70
N ALA A 184 -3.47 -15.24 -25.10
CA ALA A 184 -2.66 -16.44 -24.90
C ALA A 184 -3.34 -17.46 -23.97
N THR A 185 -3.95 -16.99 -22.87
CA THR A 185 -4.61 -17.87 -21.88
C THR A 185 -5.93 -18.45 -22.37
N VAL A 186 -6.74 -17.68 -23.10
CA VAL A 186 -7.99 -18.15 -23.73
C VAL A 186 -7.70 -19.26 -24.74
N THR A 187 -6.60 -19.14 -25.48
CA THR A 187 -6.16 -20.15 -26.44
C THR A 187 -5.80 -21.46 -25.74
N ALA A 188 -5.00 -21.41 -24.68
CA ALA A 188 -4.60 -22.60 -23.91
C ALA A 188 -5.78 -23.31 -23.22
N LYS A 189 -6.81 -22.58 -22.79
CA LYS A 189 -7.98 -23.15 -22.08
C LYS A 189 -8.87 -24.04 -22.98
N LYS A 190 -8.93 -23.78 -24.28
CA LYS A 190 -9.72 -24.60 -25.23
C LYS A 190 -9.18 -26.03 -25.36
N GLU A 191 -7.93 -26.27 -24.99
CA GLU A 191 -7.26 -27.56 -25.18
C GLU A 191 -7.38 -28.49 -23.97
N ALA A 192 -7.71 -27.96 -22.78
CA ALA A 192 -7.72 -28.69 -21.51
C ALA A 192 -9.14 -28.98 -20.99
N CYS A 193 -9.83 -29.98 -21.55
CA CYS A 193 -11.08 -30.49 -20.97
C CYS A 193 -10.77 -31.53 -19.87
N ARG A 194 -10.89 -31.15 -18.59
CA ARG A 194 -10.67 -32.03 -17.43
C ARG A 194 -11.86 -32.96 -17.17
N GLN A 195 -11.58 -34.22 -16.86
CA GLN A 195 -12.55 -35.13 -16.27
C GLN A 195 -12.58 -34.90 -14.75
N ASP A 196 -13.57 -34.16 -14.27
CA ASP A 196 -13.74 -33.92 -12.84
C ASP A 196 -14.41 -35.14 -12.17
N THR A 197 -13.76 -35.71 -11.16
CA THR A 197 -14.35 -36.75 -10.29
C THR A 197 -15.12 -36.10 -9.14
N LEU A 198 -16.19 -36.73 -8.67
CA LEU A 198 -17.05 -36.22 -7.59
C LEU A 198 -16.26 -35.84 -6.31
N ALA A 199 -15.28 -36.66 -5.91
CA ALA A 199 -14.41 -36.38 -4.77
C ALA A 199 -13.49 -35.15 -4.97
N LEU A 200 -13.02 -34.92 -6.20
CA LEU A 200 -12.19 -33.75 -6.53
C LEU A 200 -13.02 -32.47 -6.46
N LEU A 201 -14.27 -32.51 -6.91
CA LEU A 201 -15.18 -31.37 -6.84
C LEU A 201 -15.56 -30.99 -5.41
N THR A 202 -15.74 -31.97 -4.51
CA THR A 202 -16.02 -31.69 -3.09
C THR A 202 -14.82 -31.05 -2.40
N HIS A 203 -13.62 -31.58 -2.62
CA HIS A 203 -12.39 -30.99 -2.08
C HIS A 203 -12.12 -29.59 -2.65
N ASP A 204 -12.34 -29.38 -3.95
CA ASP A 204 -12.24 -28.06 -4.57
C ASP A 204 -13.24 -27.08 -3.97
N LYS A 205 -14.47 -27.50 -3.66
CA LYS A 205 -15.46 -26.66 -3.00
C LYS A 205 -14.96 -26.15 -1.64
N GLU A 206 -14.56 -27.04 -0.74
CA GLU A 206 -14.09 -26.67 0.62
C GLU A 206 -12.86 -25.75 0.57
N ARG A 207 -11.96 -26.03 -0.37
CA ARG A 207 -10.77 -25.21 -0.62
C ARG A 207 -11.12 -23.81 -1.08
N LEU A 208 -12.04 -23.69 -2.06
CA LEU A 208 -12.50 -22.40 -2.59
C LEU A 208 -13.24 -21.59 -1.52
N GLU A 209 -14.11 -22.21 -0.72
CA GLU A 209 -14.80 -21.54 0.40
C GLU A 209 -13.82 -20.99 1.43
N SER A 210 -12.78 -21.76 1.77
CA SER A 210 -11.72 -21.34 2.68
C SER A 210 -10.92 -20.15 2.13
N GLN A 211 -10.62 -20.15 0.83
CA GLN A 211 -9.93 -19.05 0.16
C GLN A 211 -10.78 -17.79 0.06
N ILE A 212 -12.07 -17.92 -0.28
CA ILE A 212 -13.03 -16.81 -0.28
C ILE A 212 -13.06 -16.13 1.09
N LYS A 213 -13.11 -16.92 2.17
CA LYS A 213 -13.09 -16.36 3.54
C LYS A 213 -11.80 -15.60 3.84
N LYS A 214 -10.64 -16.11 3.40
CA LYS A 214 -9.35 -15.44 3.56
C LYS A 214 -9.32 -14.10 2.81
N ILE A 215 -9.68 -14.11 1.52
CA ILE A 215 -9.64 -12.90 0.70
C ILE A 215 -10.61 -11.84 1.21
N LYS A 216 -11.81 -12.23 1.68
CA LYS A 216 -12.72 -11.29 2.35
C LYS A 216 -12.08 -10.65 3.58
N GLY A 217 -11.40 -11.45 4.41
CA GLY A 217 -10.64 -10.94 5.55
C GLY A 217 -9.48 -10.02 5.14
N ASP A 218 -8.79 -10.31 4.04
CA ASP A 218 -7.72 -9.47 3.52
C ASP A 218 -8.27 -8.12 3.01
N ILE A 219 -9.40 -8.13 2.29
CA ILE A 219 -10.09 -6.91 1.84
C ILE A 219 -10.49 -6.05 3.05
N GLU A 220 -11.11 -6.64 4.07
CA GLU A 220 -11.46 -5.94 5.31
C GLU A 220 -10.22 -5.39 6.04
N ALA A 221 -9.12 -6.15 6.04
CA ALA A 221 -7.86 -5.71 6.64
C ALA A 221 -7.25 -4.52 5.89
N VAL A 222 -7.35 -4.48 4.56
CA VAL A 222 -6.89 -3.32 3.77
C VAL A 222 -7.80 -2.11 4.00
N GLN A 223 -9.12 -2.32 4.03
CA GLN A 223 -10.09 -1.23 4.24
C GLN A 223 -10.01 -0.60 5.65
N SER A 224 -9.58 -1.36 6.65
CA SER A 224 -9.43 -0.87 8.04
C SER A 224 -8.13 -0.11 8.29
N ARG A 225 -7.19 -0.08 7.33
CA ARG A 225 -5.89 0.57 7.45
C ARG A 225 -5.84 1.88 6.68
N PHE A 226 -4.85 2.71 7.02
CA PHE A 226 -4.49 3.88 6.23
C PHE A 226 -4.04 3.43 4.82
N PRO A 227 -4.42 4.14 3.75
CA PRO A 227 -5.20 5.39 3.72
C PRO A 227 -6.73 5.20 3.64
N PHE A 228 -7.23 3.96 3.47
CA PHE A 228 -8.63 3.73 3.13
C PHE A 228 -9.59 4.09 4.27
N ASN A 229 -9.19 3.84 5.51
CA ASN A 229 -9.97 4.20 6.71
C ASN A 229 -10.23 5.70 6.85
N GLU A 230 -9.37 6.55 6.26
CA GLU A 230 -9.42 8.00 6.37
C GLU A 230 -9.86 8.69 5.07
N LYS A 231 -10.22 7.94 4.02
CA LYS A 231 -10.63 8.49 2.71
C LYS A 231 -11.70 9.58 2.79
N ASP A 232 -12.57 9.52 3.80
CA ASP A 232 -13.64 10.50 4.03
C ASP A 232 -13.12 11.92 4.33
N ILE A 233 -11.85 12.05 4.72
CA ILE A 233 -11.18 13.34 4.91
C ILE A 233 -10.94 14.00 3.55
N LEU A 234 -10.57 13.22 2.52
CA LEU A 234 -10.29 13.74 1.18
C LEU A 234 -11.55 14.22 0.45
N LEU A 235 -12.71 13.67 0.81
CA LEU A 235 -13.99 14.01 0.18
C LEU A 235 -14.60 15.34 0.68
N ASP A 236 -14.21 15.80 1.87
CA ASP A 236 -14.79 16.98 2.51
C ASP A 236 -13.75 18.08 2.73
N LYS A 237 -13.91 19.18 1.99
CA LYS A 237 -13.06 20.36 2.12
C LYS A 237 -12.98 20.90 3.55
N ALA A 238 -14.07 20.84 4.33
CA ALA A 238 -14.07 21.30 5.71
C ALA A 238 -13.16 20.43 6.59
N LYS A 239 -13.12 19.11 6.36
CA LYS A 239 -12.21 18.19 7.07
C LYS A 239 -10.76 18.38 6.65
N ILE A 240 -10.51 18.61 5.37
CA ILE A 240 -9.17 18.98 4.88
C ILE A 240 -8.67 20.24 5.59
N ASP A 241 -9.49 21.29 5.61
CA ASP A 241 -9.12 22.56 6.22
C ASP A 241 -8.95 22.44 7.74
N ALA A 242 -9.77 21.63 8.42
CA ALA A 242 -9.61 21.33 9.83
C ALA A 242 -8.28 20.62 10.12
N ARG A 243 -7.97 19.53 9.41
CA ARG A 243 -6.70 18.80 9.56
C ARG A 243 -5.49 19.68 9.23
N LYS A 244 -5.58 20.52 8.20
CA LYS A 244 -4.53 21.52 7.90
C LYS A 244 -4.34 22.48 9.07
N LYS A 245 -5.40 23.00 9.68
CA LYS A 245 -5.30 23.88 10.84
C LYS A 245 -4.64 23.19 12.04
N GLU A 246 -4.98 21.93 12.30
CA GLU A 246 -4.35 21.12 13.34
C GLU A 246 -2.84 20.97 13.10
N LEU A 247 -2.44 20.62 11.87
CA LEU A 247 -1.02 20.52 11.51
C LEU A 247 -0.28 21.85 11.66
N HIS A 248 -0.87 22.97 11.22
CA HIS A 248 -0.27 24.29 11.40
C HIS A 248 -0.15 24.68 12.88
N HIS A 249 -1.15 24.34 13.69
CA HIS A 249 -1.12 24.59 15.12
C HIS A 249 0.04 23.85 15.79
N LEU A 250 0.16 22.54 15.53
CA LEU A 250 1.26 21.71 16.03
C LEU A 250 2.63 22.23 15.57
N ILE A 251 2.75 22.64 14.30
CA ILE A 251 3.97 23.27 13.79
C ILE A 251 4.31 24.52 14.62
N GLY A 252 3.33 25.37 14.90
CA GLY A 252 3.51 26.58 15.71
C GLY A 252 3.91 26.31 17.16
N GLU A 253 3.37 25.25 17.78
CA GLU A 253 3.78 24.81 19.11
C GLU A 253 5.26 24.40 19.14
N TYR A 254 5.70 23.56 18.19
CA TYR A 254 7.10 23.17 18.09
C TYR A 254 8.03 24.34 17.76
N GLN A 255 7.60 25.30 16.93
CA GLN A 255 8.36 26.52 16.66
C GLN A 255 8.55 27.39 17.92
N THR A 256 7.51 27.47 18.76
CA THR A 256 7.60 28.16 20.05
C THR A 256 8.59 27.45 20.98
N ILE A 257 8.55 26.12 21.03
CA ILE A 257 9.50 25.30 21.79
C ILE A 257 10.94 25.51 21.28
N ILE A 258 11.15 25.50 19.96
CA ILE A 258 12.46 25.80 19.33
C ILE A 258 12.96 27.17 19.79
N SER A 259 12.10 28.18 19.74
CA SER A 259 12.47 29.57 20.08
C SER A 259 12.88 29.70 21.55
N THR A 260 12.22 28.99 22.46
CA THR A 260 12.59 28.99 23.89
C THR A 260 13.92 28.28 24.14
N TYR A 261 14.21 27.18 23.44
CA TYR A 261 15.52 26.53 23.55
C TYR A 261 16.66 27.35 22.93
N GLU A 262 16.43 28.03 21.81
CA GLU A 262 17.41 28.94 21.21
C GLU A 262 17.74 30.13 22.10
N GLN A 263 16.73 30.72 22.75
CA GLN A 263 16.93 31.79 23.75
C GLN A 263 17.77 31.29 24.92
N ARG A 264 17.42 30.13 25.49
CA ARG A 264 18.18 29.53 26.60
C ARG A 264 19.63 29.22 26.23
N LEU A 265 19.89 28.70 25.03
CA LEU A 265 21.26 28.50 24.55
C LEU A 265 22.03 29.82 24.44
N THR A 266 21.38 30.86 23.91
CA THR A 266 22.01 32.18 23.75
C THR A 266 22.35 32.81 25.09
N GLU A 267 21.44 32.71 26.08
CA GLU A 267 21.68 33.16 27.45
C GLU A 267 22.87 32.44 28.09
N MET A 268 22.94 31.11 27.99
CA MET A 268 24.05 30.34 28.53
C MET A 268 25.40 30.69 27.87
N VAL A 269 25.42 30.88 26.55
CA VAL A 269 26.64 31.31 25.83
C VAL A 269 27.04 32.73 26.24
N GLY A 270 26.09 33.66 26.34
CA GLY A 270 26.37 35.02 26.79
C GLY A 270 26.90 35.09 28.23
N ASP A 271 26.39 34.25 29.13
CA ASP A 271 26.87 34.18 30.51
C ASP A 271 28.26 33.54 30.62
N MET A 272 28.56 32.54 29.78
CA MET A 272 29.91 31.97 29.65
C MET A 272 30.94 33.00 29.18
N GLU A 273 30.59 33.85 28.20
CA GLU A 273 31.47 34.92 27.71
C GLU A 273 31.71 35.99 28.78
N ARG A 274 30.69 36.36 29.56
CA ARG A 274 30.82 37.35 30.65
C ARG A 274 31.65 36.85 31.84
N SER A 275 31.62 35.55 32.14
CA SER A 275 32.41 34.94 33.21
C SER A 275 33.89 34.74 32.86
N ALA A 276 34.27 34.94 31.60
CA ALA A 276 35.65 34.81 31.11
C ALA A 276 36.45 36.12 31.12
N TYR A 277 35.81 37.26 31.44
CA TYR A 277 36.42 38.58 31.63
C TYR A 277 36.44 38.99 33.12
#